data_AF-A0A7K1JFL4-F1
#
_entry.id   AF-A0A7K1JFL4-F1
#
_cell.length_a   1.000
_cell.length_b   1.000
_cell.length_c   1.000
_cell.angle_alpha   90.00
_cell.angle_beta   90.00
_cell.angle_gamma   90.00
#
_symmetry.space_group_name_H-M   'P 1'
#
loop_
_entity.id
_entity.type
_entity.pdbx_description
1 polymer ?
#
loop_
_entity_poly.entity_id
_entity_poly.type
_entity_poly.pdbx_seq_one_letter_code
_entity_poly.pdbx_strand_id
1 'polypeptide(L)'
;MTVDITADAPAEPTGPRADIGTSGDLDADMVAALCHASTRRGFDPFVDIDWDAPENLLDDNDPRWQLDPDIAPLAMTEWYVRQPLERRIEMGRWITANILKVTLQFEMMLIRGVIHYAGTLPNGSVVFRYLLHELTDECHHIQMFQELVNRTGDDVPGMRRGSRVLGPILGFIGGYANIFLFIGVLCGEQPLHFQQTLQHRGAAAVPPLLNMITAIHLAEEARHIAFANNYLAQRVSAVGRFRRTLYALAFPIYLRWLIGEMIAPPRAFARQFGIPRRVFKAAYWRSASSRQMLAESAADVRRVAEDLGLYTVWSRCVWRLLGIDGRLPRYRGEPDRSQRLARVDEFRAVVWGRTAAAAIMAGVALAATPVGLRIIAVAAAGTAVWVSYHVLRGRHGGVVGNQPFEWPRLVVWVVVCVAMIPAGGLIGLALVVFMILALAEFMPTI
;
A
#
# COMPACT_ATOMS: atom_id res chain seq x y z
N MET A 1 -37.84 21.05 11.07
CA MET A 1 -38.19 21.69 9.79
C MET A 1 -38.10 20.61 8.72
N THR A 2 -39.24 20.05 8.33
CA THR A 2 -39.35 18.96 7.35
C THR A 2 -39.17 19.54 5.95
N VAL A 3 -38.18 19.04 5.19
CA VAL A 3 -37.91 19.47 3.82
C VAL A 3 -38.62 18.52 2.86
N ASP A 4 -39.57 19.07 2.11
CA ASP A 4 -40.27 18.41 1.01
C ASP A 4 -39.32 18.20 -0.17
N ILE A 5 -39.24 16.97 -0.68
CA ILE A 5 -38.52 16.64 -1.91
C ILE A 5 -39.59 16.39 -2.99
N THR A 6 -39.96 17.45 -3.70
CA THR A 6 -40.61 17.32 -5.01
C THR A 6 -39.55 17.61 -6.07
N ALA A 7 -39.26 16.60 -6.89
CA ALA A 7 -38.26 16.66 -7.93
C ALA A 7 -38.87 17.31 -9.18
N ASP A 8 -38.39 18.50 -9.55
CA ASP A 8 -38.61 19.03 -10.90
C ASP A 8 -37.67 18.32 -11.88
N ALA A 9 -38.25 17.81 -12.97
CA ALA A 9 -37.53 17.21 -14.08
C ALA A 9 -36.68 18.28 -14.82
N PRO A 10 -35.44 17.98 -15.24
CA PRO A 10 -34.63 18.97 -15.95
C PRO A 10 -35.19 19.19 -17.36
N ALA A 11 -35.27 20.46 -17.76
CA ALA A 11 -35.67 20.88 -19.10
C ALA A 11 -34.66 20.39 -20.17
N GLU A 12 -35.17 19.87 -21.29
CA GLU A 12 -34.36 19.49 -22.45
C GLU A 12 -33.71 20.74 -23.10
N PRO A 13 -32.40 20.71 -23.41
CA PRO A 13 -31.75 21.79 -24.13
C PRO A 13 -32.08 21.68 -25.64
N THR A 14 -32.89 22.62 -26.13
CA THR A 14 -33.13 22.85 -27.56
C THR A 14 -32.03 23.71 -28.16
N GLY A 15 -30.96 23.06 -28.64
CA GLY A 15 -29.88 23.69 -29.39
C GLY A 15 -29.35 22.75 -30.48
N PRO A 16 -28.83 23.26 -31.61
CA PRO A 16 -28.43 22.42 -32.74
C PRO A 16 -27.28 21.47 -32.33
N ARG A 17 -27.50 20.17 -32.53
CA ARG A 17 -26.51 19.10 -32.36
C ARG A 17 -25.33 19.35 -33.29
N ALA A 18 -24.22 19.84 -32.73
CA ALA A 18 -22.92 19.82 -33.40
C ALA A 18 -22.35 18.40 -33.33
N ASP A 19 -21.84 17.91 -34.46
CA ASP A 19 -21.20 16.61 -34.64
C ASP A 19 -20.11 16.37 -33.57
N ILE A 20 -20.38 15.44 -32.64
CA ILE A 20 -19.41 14.97 -31.65
C ILE A 20 -18.59 13.86 -32.30
N GLY A 21 -17.53 14.27 -32.97
CA GLY A 21 -16.64 13.38 -33.70
C GLY A 21 -15.26 13.97 -33.89
N THR A 22 -14.57 14.36 -32.81
CA THR A 22 -13.11 14.54 -32.83
C THR A 22 -12.46 14.02 -31.55
N SER A 23 -11.51 13.11 -31.74
CA SER A 23 -10.65 12.52 -30.73
C SER A 23 -9.69 13.56 -30.14
N GLY A 24 -9.73 13.80 -28.82
CA GLY A 24 -8.65 14.51 -28.13
C GLY A 24 -9.01 15.21 -26.82
N ASP A 25 -10.25 15.63 -26.65
CA ASP A 25 -10.65 16.43 -25.48
C ASP A 25 -11.31 15.58 -24.39
N LEU A 26 -10.93 15.89 -23.14
CA LEU A 26 -11.64 15.40 -21.95
C LEU A 26 -13.11 15.70 -22.06
N ASP A 27 -13.95 14.67 -21.89
CA ASP A 27 -15.41 14.79 -21.80
C ASP A 27 -15.77 15.99 -20.91
N ALA A 28 -16.03 17.12 -21.57
CA ALA A 28 -16.09 18.41 -20.92
C ALA A 28 -17.33 18.50 -20.03
N ASP A 29 -18.40 17.80 -20.42
CA ASP A 29 -19.65 17.73 -19.66
C ASP A 29 -19.44 16.93 -18.37
N MET A 30 -18.70 15.82 -18.44
CA MET A 30 -18.32 15.07 -17.24
C MET A 30 -17.44 15.91 -16.29
N VAL A 31 -16.41 16.59 -16.81
CA VAL A 31 -15.53 17.45 -15.97
C VAL A 31 -16.33 18.61 -15.37
N ALA A 32 -17.25 19.21 -16.12
CA ALA A 32 -18.14 20.25 -15.63
C ALA A 32 -19.08 19.73 -14.52
N ALA A 33 -19.65 18.53 -14.69
CA ALA A 33 -20.47 17.88 -13.68
C ALA A 33 -19.68 17.63 -12.38
N LEU A 34 -18.41 17.24 -12.49
CA LEU A 34 -17.53 17.11 -11.32
C LEU A 34 -17.26 18.47 -10.64
N CYS A 35 -17.02 19.55 -11.40
CA CYS A 35 -16.89 20.90 -10.83
C CYS A 35 -18.16 21.30 -10.05
N HIS A 36 -19.34 21.05 -10.63
CA HIS A 36 -20.62 21.31 -9.97
C HIS A 36 -20.78 20.47 -8.70
N ALA A 37 -20.35 19.21 -8.72
CA ALA A 37 -20.38 18.33 -7.56
C ALA A 37 -19.45 18.83 -6.44
N SER A 38 -18.20 19.20 -6.75
CA SER A 38 -17.26 19.76 -5.77
C SER A 38 -17.77 21.05 -5.15
N THR A 39 -18.44 21.92 -5.93
CA THR A 39 -19.03 23.16 -5.39
C THR A 39 -20.18 22.88 -4.42
N ARG A 40 -20.98 21.84 -4.66
CA ARG A 40 -22.18 21.53 -3.85
C ARG A 40 -21.91 20.59 -2.67
N ARG A 41 -20.83 19.83 -2.72
CA ARG A 41 -20.51 18.74 -1.78
C ARG A 41 -19.04 18.79 -1.33
N GLY A 42 -18.50 20.00 -1.27
CA GLY A 42 -17.21 20.28 -0.65
C GLY A 42 -17.39 20.48 0.85
N PHE A 43 -16.39 20.08 1.62
CA PHE A 43 -16.34 20.26 3.07
C PHE A 43 -15.17 21.17 3.46
N ASP A 44 -15.37 22.06 4.43
CA ASP A 44 -14.31 22.79 5.11
C ASP A 44 -14.12 22.18 6.51
N PRO A 45 -12.93 21.66 6.83
CA PRO A 45 -12.71 20.91 8.05
C PRO A 45 -12.83 21.75 9.30
N PHE A 46 -12.71 23.08 9.25
CA PHE A 46 -12.84 23.94 10.43
C PHE A 46 -14.22 24.62 10.53
N VAL A 47 -15.09 24.38 9.54
CA VAL A 47 -16.49 24.84 9.56
C VAL A 47 -17.43 23.66 9.81
N ASP A 48 -17.20 22.54 9.14
CA ASP A 48 -18.13 21.40 9.11
C ASP A 48 -17.86 20.36 10.22
N ILE A 49 -16.69 20.43 10.86
CA ILE A 49 -16.34 19.57 12.01
C ILE A 49 -16.34 20.40 13.29
N ASP A 50 -17.23 20.07 14.21
CA ASP A 50 -17.15 20.54 15.59
C ASP A 50 -16.10 19.75 16.35
N TRP A 51 -14.84 20.17 16.23
CA TRP A 51 -13.70 19.48 16.83
C TRP A 51 -13.76 19.38 18.35
N ASP A 52 -14.48 20.30 19.01
CA ASP A 52 -14.53 20.43 20.47
C ASP A 52 -15.83 19.86 21.07
N ALA A 53 -16.70 19.29 20.23
CA ALA A 53 -17.86 18.53 20.69
C ALA A 53 -17.42 17.40 21.65
N PRO A 54 -18.15 17.15 22.77
CA PRO A 54 -17.77 16.15 23.76
C PRO A 54 -17.49 14.75 23.20
N GLU A 55 -18.23 14.32 22.19
CA GLU A 55 -18.07 13.04 21.49
C GLU A 55 -16.84 12.96 20.57
N ASN A 56 -16.28 14.12 20.17
CA ASN A 56 -15.10 14.22 19.31
C ASN A 56 -13.80 14.40 20.10
N LEU A 57 -13.89 14.63 21.41
CA LEU A 57 -12.71 14.65 22.27
C LEU A 57 -12.03 13.28 22.28
N LEU A 58 -10.71 13.28 22.06
CA LEU A 58 -9.94 12.05 22.04
C LEU A 58 -9.63 11.60 23.47
N ASP A 59 -10.12 10.42 23.85
CA ASP A 59 -9.72 9.74 25.08
C ASP A 59 -8.59 8.75 24.79
N ASP A 60 -7.49 8.93 25.52
CA ASP A 60 -6.30 8.10 25.48
C ASP A 60 -6.56 6.63 25.83
N ASN A 61 -7.67 6.37 26.52
CA ASN A 61 -8.12 5.05 26.96
C ASN A 61 -9.36 4.55 26.21
N ASP A 62 -9.81 5.22 25.13
CA ASP A 62 -10.96 4.74 24.35
C ASP A 62 -10.63 3.36 23.73
N PRO A 63 -11.35 2.28 24.10
CA PRO A 63 -11.11 0.96 23.55
C PRO A 63 -11.37 0.84 22.05
N ARG A 64 -12.07 1.81 21.43
CA ARG A 64 -12.29 1.90 19.97
C ARG A 64 -11.00 2.15 19.19
N TRP A 65 -9.93 2.59 19.84
CA TRP A 65 -8.63 2.72 19.19
C TRP A 65 -7.97 1.39 18.88
N GLN A 66 -8.40 0.28 19.49
CA GLN A 66 -7.81 -1.03 19.22
C GLN A 66 -7.82 -1.35 17.72
N LEU A 67 -6.73 -1.96 17.25
CA LEU A 67 -6.64 -2.45 15.88
C LEU A 67 -7.71 -3.52 15.61
N ASP A 68 -8.49 -3.32 14.56
CA ASP A 68 -9.50 -4.27 14.09
C ASP A 68 -8.85 -5.37 13.22
N PRO A 69 -9.07 -6.66 13.51
CA PRO A 69 -8.56 -7.80 12.73
C PRO A 69 -8.89 -7.77 11.24
N ASP A 70 -9.97 -7.12 10.83
CA ASP A 70 -10.42 -7.06 9.44
C ASP A 70 -9.65 -6.03 8.61
N ILE A 71 -9.02 -5.05 9.25
CA ILE A 71 -8.28 -3.95 8.59
C ILE A 71 -6.79 -3.93 8.93
N ALA A 72 -6.39 -4.49 10.07
CA ALA A 72 -5.03 -4.39 10.60
C ALA A 72 -4.42 -5.79 10.79
N PRO A 73 -3.49 -6.23 9.92
CA PRO A 73 -2.92 -7.58 10.00
C PRO A 73 -2.19 -7.90 11.32
N LEU A 74 -1.71 -6.88 12.04
CA LEU A 74 -1.11 -7.07 13.35
C LEU A 74 -2.14 -7.57 14.38
N ALA A 75 -3.38 -7.12 14.29
CA ALA A 75 -4.47 -7.53 15.19
C ALA A 75 -4.78 -9.03 15.10
N MET A 76 -4.45 -9.64 13.95
CA MET A 76 -4.60 -11.08 13.71
C MET A 76 -3.48 -11.92 14.34
N THR A 77 -2.45 -11.29 14.90
CA THR A 77 -1.33 -12.02 15.51
C THR A 77 -1.61 -12.36 16.97
N GLU A 78 -1.22 -13.56 17.39
CA GLU A 78 -1.31 -13.95 18.80
C GLU A 78 -0.49 -13.02 19.71
N TRP A 79 0.63 -12.50 19.20
CA TRP A 79 1.46 -11.54 19.92
C TRP A 79 0.68 -10.27 20.31
N TYR A 80 -0.13 -9.74 19.39
CA TYR A 80 -0.96 -8.56 19.64
C TYR A 80 -2.11 -8.88 20.61
N VAL A 81 -2.80 -10.01 20.41
CA VAL A 81 -3.93 -10.44 21.27
C VAL A 81 -3.51 -10.61 22.73
N ARG A 82 -2.26 -11.03 22.99
CA ARG A 82 -1.70 -11.18 24.34
C ARG A 82 -1.26 -9.86 24.99
N GLN A 83 -1.30 -8.74 24.28
CA GLN A 83 -0.94 -7.43 24.87
C GLN A 83 -2.03 -6.93 25.81
N PRO A 84 -1.68 -6.21 26.89
CA PRO A 84 -2.65 -5.48 27.71
C PRO A 84 -3.52 -4.54 26.86
N LEU A 85 -4.74 -4.26 27.33
CA LEU A 85 -5.69 -3.41 26.61
C LEU A 85 -5.10 -2.02 26.32
N GLU A 86 -4.47 -1.42 27.32
CA GLU A 86 -3.83 -0.11 27.26
C GLU A 86 -2.77 -0.08 26.16
N ARG A 87 -1.98 -1.16 26.06
CA ARG A 87 -0.93 -1.29 25.06
C ARG A 87 -1.49 -1.50 23.64
N ARG A 88 -2.64 -2.15 23.51
CA ARG A 88 -3.36 -2.31 22.24
C ARG A 88 -3.97 -0.98 21.76
N ILE A 89 -4.53 -0.20 22.70
CA ILE A 89 -5.04 1.16 22.45
C ILE A 89 -3.91 2.07 21.97
N GLU A 90 -2.78 2.10 22.69
CA GLU A 90 -1.62 2.92 22.33
C GLU A 90 -1.07 2.55 20.93
N MET A 91 -0.95 1.26 20.61
CA MET A 91 -0.56 0.81 19.28
C MET A 91 -1.52 1.27 18.20
N GLY A 92 -2.82 1.20 18.48
CA GLY A 92 -3.87 1.56 17.55
C GLY A 92 -3.94 3.05 17.27
N ARG A 93 -3.91 3.88 18.33
CA ARG A 93 -3.77 5.35 18.22
C ARG A 93 -2.58 5.74 17.37
N TRP A 94 -1.40 5.20 17.71
CA TRP A 94 -0.18 5.52 17.01
C TRP A 94 -0.21 5.11 15.53
N ILE A 95 -0.69 3.89 15.23
CA ILE A 95 -0.81 3.44 13.83
C ILE A 95 -1.76 4.35 13.07
N THR A 96 -2.92 4.68 13.64
CA THR A 96 -3.90 5.54 12.97
C THR A 96 -3.33 6.92 12.70
N ALA A 97 -2.71 7.56 13.71
CA ALA A 97 -2.03 8.85 13.53
C ALA A 97 -0.97 8.76 12.41
N ASN A 98 -0.16 7.69 12.39
CA ASN A 98 0.85 7.52 11.36
C ASN A 98 0.24 7.30 9.97
N ILE A 99 -0.88 6.58 9.85
CA ILE A 99 -1.57 6.37 8.57
C ILE A 99 -2.10 7.70 8.04
N LEU A 100 -2.76 8.52 8.87
CA LEU A 100 -3.20 9.85 8.48
C LEU A 100 -2.02 10.76 8.11
N LYS A 101 -0.90 10.65 8.84
CA LYS A 101 0.33 11.36 8.49
C LYS A 101 0.93 10.92 7.15
N VAL A 102 0.81 9.64 6.79
CA VAL A 102 1.16 9.14 5.46
C VAL A 102 0.21 9.72 4.41
N THR A 103 -1.10 9.71 4.66
CA THR A 103 -2.11 10.24 3.75
C THR A 103 -1.88 11.72 3.45
N LEU A 104 -1.75 12.58 4.47
CA LEU A 104 -1.51 14.01 4.23
C LEU A 104 -0.16 14.26 3.51
N GLN A 105 0.85 13.44 3.73
CA GLN A 105 2.12 13.53 2.98
C GLN A 105 1.95 13.10 1.52
N PHE A 106 1.06 12.15 1.24
CA PHE A 106 0.67 11.75 -0.10
C PHE A 106 -0.06 12.90 -0.83
N GLU A 107 -1.03 13.53 -0.19
CA GLU A 107 -1.77 14.68 -0.73
C GLU A 107 -0.83 15.85 -1.03
N MET A 108 0.14 16.13 -0.15
CA MET A 108 1.18 17.12 -0.43
C MET A 108 1.98 16.78 -1.69
N MET A 109 2.19 15.51 -2.04
CA MET A 109 2.84 15.13 -3.30
C MET A 109 1.90 15.33 -4.49
N LEU A 110 0.61 14.99 -4.34
CA LEU A 110 -0.41 15.21 -5.36
C LEU A 110 -0.53 16.68 -5.69
N ILE A 111 -0.67 17.54 -4.69
CA ILE A 111 -0.73 19.00 -4.85
C ILE A 111 0.44 19.50 -5.69
N ARG A 112 1.68 19.06 -5.42
CA ARG A 112 2.86 19.47 -6.19
C ARG A 112 2.78 19.11 -7.67
N GLY A 113 2.24 17.93 -7.99
CA GLY A 113 2.07 17.50 -9.38
C GLY A 113 0.89 18.17 -10.07
N VAL A 114 -0.26 18.20 -9.41
CA VAL A 114 -1.51 18.73 -9.94
C VAL A 114 -1.43 20.24 -10.15
N ILE A 115 -0.84 21.01 -9.22
CA ILE A 115 -0.68 22.46 -9.40
C ILE A 115 0.24 22.77 -10.59
N HIS A 116 1.28 21.97 -10.79
CA HIS A 116 2.18 22.15 -11.91
C HIS A 116 1.47 21.83 -13.23
N TYR A 117 0.71 20.73 -13.28
CA TYR A 117 -0.11 20.40 -14.45
C TYR A 117 -1.13 21.50 -14.75
N ALA A 118 -1.86 21.97 -13.73
CA ALA A 118 -2.85 23.04 -13.88
C ALA A 118 -2.23 24.30 -14.52
N GLY A 119 -1.01 24.68 -14.12
CA GLY A 119 -0.28 25.82 -14.68
C GLY A 119 0.07 25.71 -16.17
N THR A 120 -0.03 24.52 -16.77
CA THR A 120 0.19 24.30 -18.22
C THR A 120 -1.08 24.41 -19.07
N LEU A 121 -2.25 24.56 -18.44
CA LEU A 121 -3.54 24.57 -19.13
C LEU A 121 -3.91 25.97 -19.66
N PRO A 122 -4.60 26.06 -20.81
CA PRO A 122 -5.01 27.34 -21.36
C PRO A 122 -6.15 28.00 -20.58
N ASN A 123 -6.30 29.30 -20.76
CA ASN A 123 -7.46 30.05 -20.24
C ASN A 123 -8.78 29.43 -20.72
N GLY A 124 -9.77 29.39 -19.83
CA GLY A 124 -11.09 28.79 -20.12
C GLY A 124 -11.15 27.26 -20.02
N SER A 125 -10.05 26.59 -19.66
CA SER A 125 -10.06 25.13 -19.46
C SER A 125 -10.96 24.71 -18.29
N VAL A 126 -11.97 23.88 -18.57
CA VAL A 126 -12.79 23.23 -17.53
C VAL A 126 -11.96 22.29 -16.66
N VAL A 127 -10.92 21.68 -17.24
CA VAL A 127 -9.98 20.82 -16.53
C VAL A 127 -9.19 21.63 -15.52
N PHE A 128 -8.71 22.82 -15.88
CA PHE A 128 -8.05 23.72 -14.93
C PHE A 128 -8.96 23.98 -13.73
N ARG A 129 -10.22 24.36 -13.99
CA ARG A 129 -11.20 24.60 -12.92
C ARG A 129 -11.38 23.39 -12.01
N TYR A 130 -11.54 22.20 -12.58
CA TYR A 130 -11.70 20.98 -11.79
C TYR A 130 -10.45 20.68 -10.95
N LEU A 131 -9.25 20.77 -11.53
CA LEU A 131 -8.01 20.54 -10.78
C LEU A 131 -7.86 21.52 -9.61
N LEU A 132 -8.33 22.75 -9.73
CA LEU A 132 -8.32 23.71 -8.63
C LEU A 132 -9.36 23.37 -7.54
N HIS A 133 -10.50 22.77 -7.91
CA HIS A 133 -11.42 22.20 -6.92
C HIS A 133 -10.77 21.03 -6.17
N GLU A 134 -10.18 20.08 -6.90
CA GLU A 134 -9.43 18.95 -6.31
C GLU A 134 -8.34 19.47 -5.37
N LEU A 135 -7.52 20.43 -5.79
CA LEU A 135 -6.50 21.04 -4.91
C LEU A 135 -7.06 21.71 -3.66
N THR A 136 -8.28 22.24 -3.70
CA THR A 136 -8.95 22.82 -2.53
C THR A 136 -9.36 21.72 -1.55
N ASP A 137 -10.03 20.68 -2.04
CA ASP A 137 -10.41 19.49 -1.27
C ASP A 137 -9.15 18.86 -0.64
N GLU A 138 -8.04 18.72 -1.39
CA GLU A 138 -6.77 18.19 -0.85
C GLU A 138 -6.12 19.08 0.22
N CYS A 139 -6.25 20.41 0.13
CA CYS A 139 -5.75 21.30 1.19
C CYS A 139 -6.54 21.11 2.48
N HIS A 140 -7.86 20.94 2.36
CA HIS A 140 -8.75 20.64 3.48
C HIS A 140 -8.46 19.26 4.08
N HIS A 141 -8.21 18.24 3.26
CA HIS A 141 -7.79 16.92 3.75
C HIS A 141 -6.49 17.01 4.57
N ILE A 142 -5.48 17.70 4.05
CA ILE A 142 -4.19 17.89 4.76
C ILE A 142 -4.42 18.56 6.11
N GLN A 143 -5.22 19.63 6.14
CA GLN A 143 -5.56 20.34 7.37
C GLN A 143 -6.28 19.44 8.38
N MET A 144 -7.31 18.74 7.92
CA MET A 144 -8.13 17.81 8.72
C MET A 144 -7.28 16.69 9.33
N PHE A 145 -6.46 16.03 8.52
CA PHE A 145 -5.58 14.96 8.98
C PHE A 145 -4.49 15.47 9.91
N GLN A 146 -3.91 16.64 9.62
CA GLN A 146 -2.91 17.23 10.50
C GLN A 146 -3.52 17.62 11.86
N GLU A 147 -4.75 18.12 11.89
CA GLU A 147 -5.43 18.47 13.13
C GLU A 147 -5.72 17.23 13.99
N LEU A 148 -6.19 16.13 13.40
CA LEU A 148 -6.35 14.89 14.17
C LEU A 148 -5.01 14.38 14.72
N VAL A 149 -3.95 14.40 13.90
CA VAL A 149 -2.59 14.01 14.33
C VAL A 149 -2.10 14.89 15.48
N ASN A 150 -2.37 16.20 15.44
CA ASN A 150 -2.01 17.11 16.54
C ASN A 150 -2.75 16.74 17.82
N ARG A 151 -4.06 16.47 17.71
CA ARG A 151 -4.93 16.12 18.85
C ARG A 151 -4.58 14.78 19.48
N THR A 152 -4.01 13.82 18.74
CA THR A 152 -3.56 12.56 19.36
C THR A 152 -2.31 12.75 20.21
N GLY A 153 -1.53 13.80 19.98
CA GLY A 153 -0.27 14.07 20.68
C GLY A 153 0.90 13.15 20.29
N ASP A 154 0.72 12.28 19.29
CA ASP A 154 1.73 11.31 18.87
C ASP A 154 2.72 11.90 17.86
N ASP A 155 4.04 11.80 18.15
CA ASP A 155 5.09 12.13 17.17
C ASP A 155 5.30 10.97 16.18
N VAL A 156 4.44 10.93 15.17
CA VAL A 156 4.48 9.93 14.11
C VAL A 156 5.29 10.40 12.90
N PRO A 157 6.19 9.56 12.34
CA PRO A 157 7.05 9.96 11.22
C PRO A 157 6.32 10.04 9.87
N GLY A 158 5.13 9.41 9.74
CA GLY A 158 4.42 9.24 8.48
C GLY A 158 5.15 8.29 7.54
N MET A 159 5.33 8.72 6.29
CA MET A 159 6.02 7.99 5.24
C MET A 159 7.44 7.62 5.64
N ARG A 160 7.92 6.50 5.07
CA ARG A 160 9.30 6.05 5.22
C ARG A 160 10.25 7.13 4.74
N ARG A 161 11.44 7.18 5.35
CA ARG A 161 12.45 8.22 5.09
C ARG A 161 12.77 8.41 3.61
N GLY A 162 12.88 7.33 2.83
CA GLY A 162 13.11 7.42 1.40
C GLY A 162 11.98 8.14 0.66
N SER A 163 10.74 7.76 0.95
CA SER A 163 9.53 8.36 0.37
C SER A 163 9.34 9.81 0.80
N ARG A 164 9.69 10.20 2.03
CA ARG A 164 9.68 11.61 2.46
C ARG A 164 10.66 12.50 1.69
N VAL A 165 11.78 11.94 1.24
CA VAL A 165 12.81 12.70 0.50
C VAL A 165 12.52 12.69 -1.00
N LEU A 166 12.21 11.53 -1.57
CA LEU A 166 12.01 11.36 -3.01
C LEU A 166 10.60 11.72 -3.45
N GLY A 167 9.61 11.54 -2.59
CA GLY A 167 8.21 11.79 -2.87
C GLY A 167 7.91 13.20 -3.39
N PRO A 168 8.36 14.27 -2.72
CA PRO A 168 8.17 15.64 -3.21
C PRO A 168 8.76 15.88 -4.61
N ILE A 169 9.89 15.25 -4.91
CA ILE A 169 10.56 15.34 -6.22
C ILE A 169 9.72 14.61 -7.28
N LEU A 170 9.21 13.41 -6.95
CA LEU A 170 8.33 12.65 -7.83
C LEU A 170 7.02 13.39 -8.11
N GLY A 171 6.42 14.05 -7.10
CA GLY A 171 5.25 14.90 -7.30
C GLY A 171 5.52 16.03 -8.28
N PHE A 172 6.62 16.77 -8.08
CA PHE A 172 7.03 17.83 -9.00
C PHE A 172 7.27 17.36 -10.43
N ILE A 173 8.06 16.29 -10.63
CA ILE A 173 8.31 15.70 -11.97
C ILE A 173 7.00 15.19 -12.58
N GLY A 174 6.12 14.61 -11.78
CA GLY A 174 4.81 14.11 -12.18
C GLY A 174 3.96 15.18 -12.88
N GLY A 175 4.07 16.43 -12.45
CA GLY A 175 3.37 17.56 -13.09
C GLY A 175 3.72 17.79 -14.56
N TYR A 176 4.89 17.34 -15.03
CA TYR A 176 5.27 17.35 -16.44
C TYR A 176 4.95 16.03 -17.17
N ALA A 177 4.66 14.99 -16.40
CA ALA A 177 4.48 13.62 -16.84
C ALA A 177 3.09 13.11 -16.46
N ASN A 178 2.04 13.84 -16.88
CA ASN A 178 0.69 13.74 -16.32
C ASN A 178 0.10 12.31 -16.29
N ILE A 179 0.41 11.45 -17.27
CA ILE A 179 -0.06 10.05 -17.22
C ILE A 179 0.55 9.32 -16.02
N PHE A 180 1.84 9.52 -15.72
CA PHE A 180 2.45 8.99 -14.50
C PHE A 180 1.88 9.62 -13.24
N LEU A 181 1.58 10.92 -13.27
CA LEU A 181 0.93 11.61 -12.14
C LEU A 181 -0.40 10.95 -11.81
N PHE A 182 -1.33 10.84 -12.77
CA PHE A 182 -2.65 10.28 -12.51
C PHE A 182 -2.64 8.76 -12.29
N ILE A 183 -1.64 8.03 -12.80
CA ILE A 183 -1.37 6.65 -12.35
C ILE A 183 -1.00 6.66 -10.86
N GLY A 184 -0.11 7.57 -10.44
CA GLY A 184 0.31 7.74 -9.04
C GLY A 184 -0.84 8.12 -8.11
N VAL A 185 -1.71 9.05 -8.55
CA VAL A 185 -2.97 9.43 -7.89
C VAL A 185 -3.80 8.17 -7.59
N LEU A 186 -4.18 7.41 -8.63
CA LEU A 186 -4.97 6.18 -8.43
C LEU A 186 -4.26 5.13 -7.56
N CYS A 187 -2.93 5.02 -7.66
CA CYS A 187 -2.16 4.09 -6.85
C CYS A 187 -2.14 4.45 -5.35
N GLY A 188 -2.42 5.70 -4.99
CA GLY A 188 -2.53 6.12 -3.59
C GLY A 188 -3.97 6.23 -3.11
N GLU A 189 -4.85 6.87 -3.89
CA GLU A 189 -6.23 7.11 -3.50
C GLU A 189 -7.04 5.81 -3.36
N GLN A 190 -6.92 4.87 -4.30
CA GLN A 190 -7.78 3.67 -4.26
C GLN A 190 -7.43 2.70 -3.11
N PRO A 191 -6.15 2.43 -2.78
CA PRO A 191 -5.83 1.66 -1.58
C PRO A 191 -6.29 2.34 -0.28
N LEU A 192 -6.20 3.67 -0.18
CA LEU A 192 -6.76 4.42 0.95
C LEU A 192 -8.28 4.30 1.01
N HIS A 193 -8.94 4.46 -0.14
CA HIS A 193 -10.39 4.30 -0.27
C HIS A 193 -10.84 2.90 0.17
N PHE A 194 -10.11 1.85 -0.21
CA PHE A 194 -10.34 0.49 0.26
C PHE A 194 -10.24 0.41 1.79
N GLN A 195 -9.14 0.92 2.37
CA GLN A 195 -8.91 0.86 3.81
C GLN A 195 -9.98 1.62 4.60
N GLN A 196 -10.32 2.83 4.18
CA GLN A 196 -11.36 3.66 4.81
C GLN A 196 -12.75 3.05 4.65
N THR A 197 -13.04 2.44 3.50
CA THR A 197 -14.30 1.70 3.28
C THR A 197 -14.43 0.54 4.27
N LEU A 198 -13.35 -0.20 4.53
CA LEU A 198 -13.39 -1.27 5.53
C LEU A 198 -13.61 -0.73 6.94
N GLN A 199 -12.92 0.35 7.32
CA GLN A 199 -13.14 1.02 8.61
C GLN A 199 -14.61 1.44 8.78
N HIS A 200 -15.23 2.01 7.75
CA HIS A 200 -16.64 2.44 7.77
C HIS A 200 -17.64 1.29 7.91
N ARG A 201 -17.31 0.09 7.41
CA ARG A 201 -18.15 -1.10 7.66
C ARG A 201 -18.18 -1.48 9.14
N GLY A 202 -17.14 -1.13 9.90
CA GLY A 202 -17.02 -1.31 11.34
C GLY A 202 -17.23 -0.02 12.15
N ALA A 203 -17.88 1.01 11.60
CA ALA A 203 -17.93 2.36 12.17
C ALA A 203 -18.31 2.43 13.67
N ALA A 204 -19.16 1.53 14.16
CA ALA A 204 -19.54 1.48 15.58
C ALA A 204 -18.37 1.22 16.54
N ALA A 205 -17.28 0.63 16.06
CA ALA A 205 -16.07 0.31 16.81
C ALA A 205 -14.93 1.33 16.59
N VAL A 206 -15.20 2.47 15.96
CA VAL A 206 -14.20 3.49 15.58
C VAL A 206 -14.46 4.77 16.38
N PRO A 207 -13.43 5.51 16.82
CA PRO A 207 -13.62 6.83 17.46
C PRO A 207 -14.47 7.76 16.57
N PRO A 208 -15.48 8.47 17.12
CA PRO A 208 -16.42 9.27 16.33
C PRO A 208 -15.75 10.28 15.40
N LEU A 209 -14.80 11.06 15.93
CA LEU A 209 -14.05 12.05 15.15
C LEU A 209 -13.29 11.42 13.99
N LEU A 210 -12.60 10.29 14.23
CA LEU A 210 -11.90 9.56 13.17
C LEU A 210 -12.86 9.07 12.09
N ASN A 211 -14.03 8.56 12.48
CA ASN A 211 -15.04 8.07 11.55
C ASN A 211 -15.60 9.22 10.68
N MET A 212 -15.86 10.38 11.28
CA MET A 212 -16.31 11.57 10.54
C MET A 212 -15.27 12.05 9.53
N ILE A 213 -14.01 12.19 9.97
CA ILE A 213 -12.88 12.60 9.13
C ILE A 213 -12.71 11.68 7.92
N THR A 214 -12.72 10.36 8.13
CA THR A 214 -12.60 9.42 7.02
C THR A 214 -13.86 9.35 6.15
N ALA A 215 -15.04 9.71 6.67
CA ALA A 215 -16.27 9.79 5.86
C ALA A 215 -16.22 10.95 4.87
N ILE A 216 -15.79 12.12 5.35
CA ILE A 216 -15.60 13.33 4.53
C ILE A 216 -14.63 13.02 3.41
N HIS A 217 -13.41 12.57 3.76
CA HIS A 217 -12.38 12.21 2.77
C HIS A 217 -12.89 11.18 1.75
N LEU A 218 -13.55 10.10 2.19
CA LEU A 218 -14.07 9.07 1.28
C LEU A 218 -15.08 9.63 0.26
N ALA A 219 -15.91 10.59 0.68
CA ALA A 219 -16.93 11.20 -0.17
C ALA A 219 -16.32 12.14 -1.23
N GLU A 220 -15.25 12.85 -0.91
CA GLU A 220 -14.55 13.78 -1.80
C GLU A 220 -13.64 13.02 -2.78
N GLU A 221 -12.84 12.08 -2.27
CA GLU A 221 -11.96 11.20 -3.06
C GLU A 221 -12.69 10.40 -4.14
N ALA A 222 -13.98 10.11 -3.93
CA ALA A 222 -14.77 9.42 -4.94
C ALA A 222 -14.82 10.20 -6.28
N ARG A 223 -14.73 11.54 -6.23
CA ARG A 223 -14.67 12.46 -7.38
C ARG A 223 -13.27 12.48 -7.99
N HIS A 224 -12.22 12.57 -7.18
CA HIS A 224 -10.82 12.58 -7.63
C HIS A 224 -10.50 11.30 -8.41
N ILE A 225 -10.88 10.14 -7.86
CA ILE A 225 -10.77 8.84 -8.53
C ILE A 225 -11.56 8.82 -9.85
N ALA A 226 -12.76 9.41 -9.88
CA ALA A 226 -13.58 9.45 -11.09
C ALA A 226 -12.91 10.29 -12.20
N PHE A 227 -12.38 11.45 -11.86
CA PHE A 227 -11.63 12.28 -12.79
C PHE A 227 -10.38 11.55 -13.30
N ALA A 228 -9.54 11.02 -12.40
CA ALA A 228 -8.29 10.35 -12.76
C ALA A 228 -8.52 9.14 -13.68
N ASN A 229 -9.56 8.34 -13.43
CA ASN A 229 -9.94 7.22 -14.29
C ASN A 229 -10.29 7.68 -15.71
N ASN A 230 -11.17 8.67 -15.85
CA ASN A 230 -11.58 9.20 -17.15
C ASN A 230 -10.41 9.86 -17.88
N TYR A 231 -9.58 10.59 -17.14
CA TYR A 231 -8.36 11.21 -17.64
C TYR A 231 -7.40 10.20 -18.26
N LEU A 232 -7.14 9.11 -17.54
CA LEU A 232 -6.26 8.04 -18.04
C LEU A 232 -6.89 7.27 -19.20
N ALA A 233 -8.19 6.95 -19.15
CA ALA A 233 -8.87 6.19 -20.20
C ALA A 233 -8.69 6.83 -21.58
N GLN A 234 -8.85 8.14 -21.64
CA GLN A 234 -8.72 8.88 -22.89
C GLN A 234 -7.26 9.04 -23.31
N ARG A 235 -6.36 9.40 -22.38
CA ARG A 235 -4.96 9.68 -22.76
C ARG A 235 -4.15 8.42 -23.03
N VAL A 236 -4.38 7.33 -22.29
CA VAL A 236 -3.64 6.07 -22.48
C VAL A 236 -4.03 5.38 -23.79
N SER A 237 -5.25 5.58 -24.29
CA SER A 237 -5.69 5.04 -25.58
C SER A 237 -4.93 5.64 -26.78
N ALA A 238 -4.53 6.91 -26.68
CA ALA A 238 -3.78 7.64 -27.71
C ALA A 238 -2.26 7.41 -27.66
N VAL A 239 -1.75 6.64 -26.70
CA VAL A 239 -0.31 6.49 -26.47
C VAL A 239 0.30 5.38 -27.34
N GLY A 240 1.46 5.67 -27.94
CA GLY A 240 2.25 4.69 -28.69
C GLY A 240 2.75 3.51 -27.86
N ARG A 241 2.99 2.36 -28.52
CA ARG A 241 3.28 1.06 -27.88
C ARG A 241 4.40 1.09 -26.83
N PHE A 242 5.50 1.82 -27.09
CA PHE A 242 6.64 1.88 -26.15
C PHE A 242 6.27 2.54 -24.81
N ARG A 243 5.63 3.71 -24.85
CA ARG A 243 5.17 4.41 -23.64
C ARG A 243 4.09 3.61 -22.92
N ARG A 244 3.20 2.96 -23.68
CA ARG A 244 2.19 2.06 -23.10
C ARG A 244 2.81 0.90 -22.33
N THR A 245 3.85 0.25 -22.88
CA THR A 245 4.61 -0.78 -22.17
C THR A 245 5.28 -0.22 -20.92
N LEU A 246 5.85 0.98 -20.99
CA LEU A 246 6.45 1.63 -19.83
C LEU A 246 5.41 1.85 -18.72
N TYR A 247 4.22 2.35 -19.04
CA TYR A 247 3.13 2.51 -18.07
C TYR A 247 2.69 1.16 -17.50
N ALA A 248 2.54 0.13 -18.33
CA ALA A 248 2.16 -1.21 -17.90
C ALA A 248 3.15 -1.83 -16.88
N LEU A 249 4.44 -1.50 -17.00
CA LEU A 249 5.47 -1.96 -16.06
C LEU A 249 5.55 -1.08 -14.81
N ALA A 250 5.41 0.23 -14.96
CA ALA A 250 5.52 1.17 -13.84
C ALA A 250 4.32 1.14 -12.90
N PHE A 251 3.11 0.91 -13.42
CA PHE A 251 1.86 0.90 -12.66
C PHE A 251 1.91 -0.05 -11.44
N PRO A 252 2.19 -1.36 -11.58
CA PRO A 252 2.28 -2.25 -10.43
C PRO A 252 3.40 -1.88 -9.45
N ILE A 253 4.48 -1.25 -9.92
CA ILE A 253 5.58 -0.80 -9.06
C ILE A 253 5.13 0.36 -8.18
N TYR A 254 4.46 1.37 -8.76
CA TYR A 254 3.90 2.50 -8.03
C TYR A 254 2.88 2.05 -7.01
N LEU A 255 1.94 1.19 -7.43
CA LEU A 255 0.92 0.64 -6.55
C LEU A 255 1.54 -0.10 -5.37
N ARG A 256 2.51 -0.99 -5.63
CA ARG A 256 3.16 -1.77 -4.58
C ARG A 256 3.94 -0.90 -3.59
N TRP A 257 4.55 0.18 -4.08
CA TRP A 257 5.25 1.15 -3.25
C TRP A 257 4.28 1.89 -2.33
N LEU A 258 3.21 2.47 -2.87
CA LEU A 258 2.24 3.27 -2.12
C LEU A 258 1.44 2.42 -1.12
N ILE A 259 0.97 1.23 -1.51
CA ILE A 259 0.37 0.28 -0.55
C ILE A 259 1.36 -0.03 0.58
N GLY A 260 2.65 -0.13 0.27
CA GLY A 260 3.69 -0.40 1.25
C GLY A 260 3.93 0.74 2.26
N GLU A 261 3.59 1.99 1.90
CA GLU A 261 3.61 3.13 2.82
C GLU A 261 2.35 3.16 3.70
N MET A 262 1.19 2.80 3.15
CA MET A 262 -0.11 2.91 3.81
C MET A 262 -0.42 1.73 4.74
N ILE A 263 -0.31 0.49 4.24
CA ILE A 263 -0.74 -0.71 4.99
C ILE A 263 0.33 -1.16 5.99
N ALA A 264 1.61 -0.99 5.67
CA ALA A 264 2.70 -1.53 6.47
C ALA A 264 3.45 -0.41 7.22
N PRO A 265 3.26 -0.28 8.55
CA PRO A 265 3.81 0.83 9.32
C PRO A 265 5.35 0.88 9.25
N PRO A 266 5.95 2.04 9.49
CA PRO A 266 7.40 2.20 9.43
C PRO A 266 8.09 1.37 10.53
N ARG A 267 9.37 1.05 10.35
CA ARG A 267 10.14 0.31 11.38
C ARG A 267 10.22 1.03 12.73
N ALA A 268 9.95 2.34 12.77
CA ALA A 268 9.84 3.11 14.00
C ALA A 268 8.75 2.55 14.92
N PHE A 269 7.58 2.23 14.37
CA PHE A 269 6.49 1.58 15.08
C PHE A 269 6.94 0.28 15.75
N ALA A 270 7.55 -0.63 14.96
CA ALA A 270 8.03 -1.90 15.50
C ALA A 270 9.09 -1.73 16.61
N ARG A 271 9.91 -0.68 16.56
CA ARG A 271 10.88 -0.36 17.62
C ARG A 271 10.21 0.19 18.86
N GLN A 272 9.32 1.17 18.70
CA GLN A 272 8.58 1.81 19.80
C GLN A 272 7.76 0.79 20.60
N PHE A 273 7.12 -0.14 19.88
CA PHE A 273 6.25 -1.13 20.49
C PHE A 273 6.92 -2.46 20.82
N GLY A 274 8.24 -2.58 20.58
CA GLY A 274 8.98 -3.81 20.85
C GLY A 274 8.49 -5.02 20.05
N ILE A 275 7.91 -4.80 18.87
CA ILE A 275 7.30 -5.84 18.05
C ILE A 275 8.40 -6.76 17.50
N PRO A 276 8.38 -8.08 17.81
CA PRO A 276 9.38 -8.99 17.29
C PRO A 276 9.37 -9.00 15.76
N ARG A 277 10.56 -9.01 15.14
CA ARG A 277 10.68 -8.97 13.67
C ARG A 277 9.93 -10.11 12.98
N ARG A 278 9.86 -11.29 13.62
CA ARG A 278 9.09 -12.44 13.13
C ARG A 278 7.60 -12.12 13.04
N VAL A 279 7.04 -11.49 14.09
CA VAL A 279 5.63 -11.08 14.18
C VAL A 279 5.35 -10.00 13.15
N PHE A 280 6.20 -8.98 13.08
CA PHE A 280 6.03 -7.88 12.13
C PHE A 280 6.05 -8.37 10.67
N LYS A 281 6.98 -9.26 10.32
CA LYS A 281 7.02 -9.86 8.98
C LYS A 281 5.83 -10.77 8.70
N ALA A 282 5.38 -11.55 9.69
CA ALA A 282 4.21 -12.41 9.57
C ALA A 282 2.94 -11.58 9.34
N ALA A 283 2.73 -10.56 10.17
CA ALA A 283 1.60 -9.64 10.09
C ALA A 283 1.51 -8.98 8.73
N TYR A 284 2.57 -8.36 8.21
CA TYR A 284 2.43 -7.49 7.03
C TYR A 284 2.88 -8.09 5.70
N TRP A 285 3.60 -9.23 5.69
CA TRP A 285 4.23 -9.72 4.44
C TRP A 285 4.19 -11.24 4.21
N ARG A 286 4.12 -12.07 5.26
CA ARG A 286 4.33 -13.52 5.14
C ARG A 286 3.08 -14.36 5.40
N SER A 287 2.08 -13.83 6.08
CA SER A 287 0.82 -14.55 6.32
C SER A 287 -0.03 -14.62 5.04
N ALA A 288 -0.89 -15.63 4.94
CA ALA A 288 -1.88 -15.74 3.89
C ALA A 288 -2.86 -14.56 3.93
N SER A 289 -3.27 -14.15 5.13
CA SER A 289 -4.10 -12.96 5.34
C SER A 289 -3.41 -11.68 4.86
N SER A 290 -2.11 -11.48 5.15
CA SER A 290 -1.38 -10.31 4.65
C SER A 290 -1.27 -10.26 3.12
N ARG A 291 -1.07 -11.43 2.48
CA ARG A 291 -1.05 -11.52 1.02
C ARG A 291 -2.42 -11.26 0.43
N GLN A 292 -3.47 -11.77 1.06
CA GLN A 292 -4.85 -11.51 0.65
C GLN A 292 -5.19 -10.03 0.76
N MET A 293 -4.92 -9.39 1.91
CA MET A 293 -5.15 -7.96 2.10
C MET A 293 -4.35 -7.10 1.11
N LEU A 294 -3.10 -7.46 0.82
CA LEU A 294 -2.29 -6.80 -0.20
C LEU A 294 -2.89 -6.95 -1.60
N ALA A 295 -3.42 -8.12 -1.94
CA ALA A 295 -4.09 -8.36 -3.23
C ALA A 295 -5.46 -7.67 -3.33
N GLU A 296 -6.21 -7.59 -2.23
CA GLU A 296 -7.53 -6.95 -2.17
C GLU A 296 -7.43 -5.42 -2.20
N SER A 297 -6.48 -4.83 -1.47
CA SER A 297 -6.20 -3.38 -1.54
C SER A 297 -5.75 -2.92 -2.93
N ALA A 298 -5.22 -3.82 -3.75
CA ALA A 298 -4.84 -3.57 -5.14
C ALA A 298 -5.97 -3.85 -6.16
N ALA A 299 -7.13 -4.36 -5.73
CA ALA A 299 -8.14 -4.92 -6.63
C ALA A 299 -8.74 -3.89 -7.60
N ASP A 300 -9.15 -2.73 -7.10
CA ASP A 300 -9.74 -1.67 -7.92
C ASP A 300 -8.70 -1.09 -8.89
N VAL A 301 -7.46 -0.89 -8.44
CA VAL A 301 -6.39 -0.38 -9.31
C VAL A 301 -6.04 -1.39 -10.39
N ARG A 302 -6.05 -2.69 -10.06
CA ARG A 302 -5.87 -3.77 -11.03
C ARG A 302 -6.98 -3.76 -12.09
N ARG A 303 -8.23 -3.49 -11.68
CA ARG A 303 -9.36 -3.33 -12.61
C ARG A 303 -9.16 -2.16 -13.55
N VAL A 304 -8.71 -1.01 -13.02
CA VAL A 304 -8.36 0.14 -13.86
C VAL A 304 -7.24 -0.18 -14.83
N ALA A 305 -6.17 -0.85 -14.37
CA ALA A 305 -5.08 -1.27 -15.24
C ALA A 305 -5.57 -2.20 -16.37
N GLU A 306 -6.54 -3.08 -16.09
CA GLU A 306 -7.21 -3.91 -17.11
C GLU A 306 -8.03 -3.07 -18.09
N ASP A 307 -8.86 -2.15 -17.61
CA ASP A 307 -9.67 -1.26 -18.47
C ASP A 307 -8.81 -0.38 -19.37
N LEU A 308 -7.66 0.09 -18.87
CA LEU A 308 -6.68 0.83 -19.66
C LEU A 308 -5.88 -0.07 -20.62
N GLY A 309 -6.01 -1.39 -20.51
CA GLY A 309 -5.24 -2.42 -21.21
C GLY A 309 -3.75 -2.37 -20.91
N LEU A 310 -3.40 -1.95 -19.69
CA LEU A 310 -2.06 -1.97 -19.11
C LEU A 310 -1.81 -3.27 -18.33
N TYR A 311 -2.86 -4.03 -17.99
CA TYR A 311 -2.79 -5.35 -17.36
C TYR A 311 -2.60 -6.49 -18.38
N THR A 312 -1.48 -6.45 -19.09
CA THR A 312 -1.11 -7.46 -20.10
C THR A 312 -0.53 -8.74 -19.48
N VAL A 313 -0.43 -9.82 -20.28
CA VAL A 313 0.22 -11.09 -19.88
C VAL A 313 1.61 -10.88 -19.27
N TRP A 314 2.42 -9.99 -19.84
CA TRP A 314 3.77 -9.70 -19.36
C TRP A 314 3.77 -8.83 -18.11
N SER A 315 2.94 -7.77 -18.09
CA SER A 315 2.84 -6.92 -16.91
C SER A 315 2.36 -7.73 -15.70
N ARG A 316 1.44 -8.69 -15.90
CA ARG A 316 0.90 -9.57 -14.86
C ARG A 316 1.98 -10.35 -14.12
N CYS A 317 3.09 -10.69 -14.78
CA CYS A 317 4.25 -11.27 -14.10
C CYS A 317 4.83 -10.33 -13.03
N VAL A 318 4.87 -9.01 -13.30
CA VAL A 318 5.28 -7.99 -12.32
C VAL A 318 4.26 -7.90 -11.18
N TRP A 319 2.96 -7.89 -11.47
CA TRP A 319 1.91 -7.90 -10.43
C TRP A 319 2.04 -9.11 -9.49
N ARG A 320 2.27 -10.30 -10.05
CA ARG A 320 2.49 -11.53 -9.27
C ARG A 320 3.78 -11.47 -8.44
N LEU A 321 4.88 -11.01 -9.05
CA LEU A 321 6.17 -10.88 -8.37
C LEU A 321 6.09 -9.92 -7.18
N LEU A 322 5.30 -8.85 -7.32
CA LEU A 322 5.08 -7.86 -6.27
C LEU A 322 4.02 -8.29 -5.23
N GLY A 323 3.35 -9.43 -5.44
CA GLY A 323 2.35 -9.97 -4.52
C GLY A 323 1.02 -9.23 -4.53
N ILE A 324 0.72 -8.51 -5.62
CA ILE A 324 -0.48 -7.68 -5.81
C ILE A 324 -1.31 -8.15 -7.01
N ASP A 325 -1.11 -9.37 -7.53
CA ASP A 325 -2.06 -10.05 -8.43
C ASP A 325 -3.20 -10.68 -7.60
N GLY A 326 -4.36 -10.90 -8.21
CA GLY A 326 -5.55 -11.46 -7.57
C GLY A 326 -6.80 -11.33 -8.43
N ARG A 327 -7.97 -11.47 -7.80
CA ARG A 327 -9.30 -11.34 -8.43
C ARG A 327 -9.48 -9.97 -9.09
N LEU A 328 -10.06 -9.94 -10.29
CA LEU A 328 -10.54 -8.69 -10.89
C LEU A 328 -11.96 -8.39 -10.40
N PRO A 329 -12.20 -7.26 -9.72
CA PRO A 329 -13.54 -6.88 -9.31
C PRO A 329 -14.40 -6.48 -10.53
N ARG A 330 -15.71 -6.70 -10.44
CA ARG A 330 -16.68 -6.35 -11.49
C ARG A 330 -16.93 -4.84 -11.55
N TYR A 331 -16.90 -4.18 -10.40
CA TYR A 331 -17.08 -2.73 -10.24
C TYR A 331 -16.23 -2.24 -9.06
N ARG A 332 -15.97 -0.92 -9.01
CA ARG A 332 -15.18 -0.28 -7.95
C ARG A 332 -15.78 -0.56 -6.57
N GLY A 333 -14.97 -1.02 -5.63
CA GLY A 333 -15.40 -1.28 -4.25
C GLY A 333 -16.17 -2.59 -4.07
N GLU A 334 -16.19 -3.49 -5.07
CA GLU A 334 -16.84 -4.80 -4.94
C GLU A 334 -16.19 -5.61 -3.79
N PRO A 335 -16.94 -5.97 -2.73
CA PRO A 335 -16.40 -6.77 -1.64
C PRO A 335 -15.95 -8.15 -2.14
N ASP A 336 -14.78 -8.61 -1.69
CA ASP A 336 -14.42 -10.01 -1.85
C ASP A 336 -15.25 -10.87 -0.88
N ARG A 337 -16.05 -11.77 -1.45
CA ARG A 337 -16.89 -12.72 -0.70
C ARG A 337 -16.35 -14.15 -0.75
N SER A 338 -15.18 -14.36 -1.36
CA SER A 338 -14.50 -15.65 -1.31
C SER A 338 -14.13 -15.97 0.15
N GLN A 339 -14.21 -17.25 0.54
CA GLN A 339 -14.01 -17.65 1.92
C GLN A 339 -12.67 -17.13 2.45
N ARG A 340 -12.73 -16.34 3.52
CA ARG A 340 -11.56 -15.88 4.26
C ARG A 340 -10.77 -17.13 4.66
N LEU A 341 -9.53 -17.25 4.20
CA LEU A 341 -8.70 -18.40 4.55
C LEU A 341 -8.66 -18.49 6.09
N ALA A 342 -9.26 -19.55 6.62
CA ALA A 342 -9.35 -19.77 8.05
C ALA A 342 -7.94 -19.77 8.66
N ARG A 343 -7.89 -19.38 9.94
CA ARG A 343 -6.72 -19.41 10.83
C ARG A 343 -6.13 -20.85 10.87
N VAL A 344 -5.32 -21.25 9.89
CA VAL A 344 -4.79 -22.62 9.80
C VAL A 344 -3.32 -22.62 9.34
N ASP A 345 -2.46 -23.14 10.22
CA ASP A 345 -1.14 -23.76 9.99
C ASP A 345 -0.23 -23.17 8.88
N GLU A 346 -0.04 -21.84 8.89
CA GLU A 346 0.89 -21.15 7.98
C GLU A 346 2.32 -21.69 8.03
N PHE A 347 2.71 -22.24 9.18
CA PHE A 347 4.03 -22.84 9.38
C PHE A 347 4.26 -24.01 8.42
N ARG A 348 3.25 -24.87 8.22
CA ARG A 348 3.40 -26.08 7.40
C ARG A 348 3.52 -25.76 5.91
N ALA A 349 2.71 -24.84 5.38
CA ALA A 349 2.75 -24.50 3.95
C ALA A 349 4.07 -23.80 3.54
N VAL A 350 4.59 -22.91 4.38
CA VAL A 350 5.89 -22.23 4.13
C VAL A 350 7.05 -23.21 4.22
N VAL A 351 7.01 -24.13 5.18
CA VAL A 351 7.98 -25.21 5.33
C VAL A 351 8.00 -26.10 4.08
N TRP A 352 6.84 -26.53 3.59
CA TRP A 352 6.73 -27.37 2.40
C TRP A 352 7.20 -26.68 1.11
N GLY A 353 6.84 -25.40 0.90
CA GLY A 353 7.30 -24.67 -0.28
C GLY A 353 8.83 -24.49 -0.32
N ARG A 354 9.46 -24.39 0.85
CA ARG A 354 10.91 -24.17 0.98
C ARG A 354 11.71 -25.47 0.97
N THR A 355 11.19 -26.56 1.56
CA THR A 355 11.78 -27.90 1.34
C THR A 355 11.72 -28.28 -0.13
N ALA A 356 10.62 -27.99 -0.82
CA ALA A 356 10.50 -28.21 -2.25
C ALA A 356 11.53 -27.39 -3.05
N ALA A 357 11.71 -26.10 -2.74
CA ALA A 357 12.74 -25.27 -3.39
C ALA A 357 14.16 -25.82 -3.14
N ALA A 358 14.49 -26.21 -1.90
CA ALA A 358 15.78 -26.81 -1.59
C ALA A 358 16.00 -28.15 -2.32
N ALA A 359 14.96 -28.99 -2.43
CA ALA A 359 15.00 -30.24 -3.17
C ALA A 359 15.18 -30.03 -4.68
N ILE A 360 14.51 -29.03 -5.27
CA ILE A 360 14.68 -28.65 -6.68
C ILE A 360 16.12 -28.19 -6.91
N MET A 361 16.67 -27.32 -6.07
CA MET A 361 18.04 -26.83 -6.21
C MET A 361 19.08 -27.94 -6.02
N ALA A 362 18.83 -28.90 -5.12
CA ALA A 362 19.65 -30.10 -5.00
C ALA A 362 19.59 -30.96 -6.28
N GLY A 363 18.41 -31.13 -6.86
CA GLY A 363 18.23 -31.81 -8.15
C GLY A 363 18.99 -31.12 -9.29
N VAL A 364 18.90 -29.79 -9.37
CA VAL A 364 19.65 -28.99 -10.35
C VAL A 364 21.17 -29.12 -10.13
N ALA A 365 21.64 -29.09 -8.89
CA ALA A 365 23.06 -29.26 -8.58
C ALA A 365 23.58 -30.63 -9.04
N LEU A 366 22.81 -31.71 -8.81
CA LEU A 366 23.17 -33.06 -9.24
C LEU A 366 23.15 -33.22 -10.77
N ALA A 367 22.17 -32.62 -11.45
CA ALA A 367 21.99 -32.77 -12.89
C ALA A 367 22.92 -31.86 -13.73
N ALA A 368 23.16 -30.64 -13.26
CA ALA A 368 23.84 -29.60 -14.03
C ALA A 368 25.34 -29.48 -13.71
N THR A 369 25.85 -30.17 -12.69
CA THR A 369 27.26 -30.08 -12.31
C THR A 369 27.86 -31.44 -11.95
N PRO A 370 29.10 -31.74 -12.38
CA PRO A 370 29.80 -32.98 -12.04
C PRO A 370 30.17 -33.06 -10.54
N VAL A 371 30.01 -31.96 -9.80
CA VAL A 371 30.31 -31.83 -8.37
C VAL A 371 29.05 -31.63 -7.52
N GLY A 372 27.86 -31.96 -8.04
CA GLY A 372 26.57 -31.70 -7.37
C GLY A 372 26.46 -32.24 -5.95
N LEU A 373 26.98 -33.43 -5.68
CA LEU A 373 27.03 -34.02 -4.33
C LEU A 373 27.86 -33.18 -3.36
N ARG A 374 28.98 -32.62 -3.83
CA ARG A 374 29.83 -31.74 -3.01
C ARG A 374 29.08 -30.44 -2.71
N ILE A 375 28.44 -29.84 -3.72
CA ILE A 375 27.62 -28.62 -3.56
C ILE A 375 26.55 -28.81 -2.47
N ILE A 376 25.80 -29.92 -2.50
CA ILE A 376 24.78 -30.24 -1.49
C ILE A 376 25.38 -30.39 -0.11
N ALA A 377 26.48 -31.15 0.02
CA ALA A 377 27.15 -31.38 1.30
C ALA A 377 27.66 -30.06 1.91
N VAL A 378 28.24 -29.17 1.10
CA VAL A 378 28.72 -27.88 1.59
C VAL A 378 27.53 -26.97 1.97
N ALA A 379 26.44 -26.96 1.19
CA ALA A 379 25.22 -26.22 1.54
C ALA A 379 24.60 -26.67 2.87
N ALA A 380 24.58 -27.98 3.14
CA ALA A 380 24.13 -28.54 4.41
C ALA A 380 25.02 -28.11 5.59
N ALA A 381 26.34 -28.16 5.41
CA ALA A 381 27.30 -27.71 6.42
C ALA A 381 27.18 -26.20 6.71
N GLY A 382 27.06 -25.37 5.67
CA GLY A 382 26.84 -23.93 5.80
C GLY A 382 25.52 -23.60 6.52
N THR A 383 24.46 -24.36 6.23
CA THR A 383 23.18 -24.25 6.95
C THR A 383 23.34 -24.62 8.43
N ALA A 384 24.06 -25.69 8.76
CA ALA A 384 24.30 -26.11 10.14
C ALA A 384 25.11 -25.08 10.95
N VAL A 385 26.15 -24.49 10.35
CA VAL A 385 26.92 -23.37 10.94
C VAL A 385 26.01 -22.17 11.19
N TRP A 386 25.20 -21.82 10.20
CA TRP A 386 24.26 -20.69 10.29
C TRP A 386 23.21 -20.88 11.41
N VAL A 387 22.64 -22.09 11.50
CA VAL A 387 21.69 -22.45 12.57
C VAL A 387 22.36 -22.39 13.94
N SER A 388 23.56 -22.95 14.07
CA SER A 388 24.29 -22.97 15.34
C SER A 388 24.61 -21.56 15.84
N TYR A 389 25.04 -20.67 14.94
CA TYR A 389 25.24 -19.24 15.25
C TYR A 389 23.97 -18.59 15.81
N HIS A 390 22.83 -18.79 15.16
CA HIS A 390 21.57 -18.19 15.60
C HIS A 390 21.03 -18.77 16.91
N VAL A 391 21.18 -20.07 17.15
CA VAL A 391 20.76 -20.73 18.41
C VAL A 391 21.61 -20.27 19.58
N LEU A 392 22.93 -20.26 19.44
CA LEU A 392 23.84 -19.77 20.48
C LEU A 392 23.56 -18.31 20.82
N ARG A 393 23.32 -17.49 19.79
CA ARG A 393 23.02 -16.08 19.97
C ARG A 393 21.69 -15.83 20.67
N GLY A 394 20.65 -16.61 20.36
CA GLY A 394 19.37 -16.54 21.05
C GLY A 394 19.50 -16.86 22.55
N ARG A 395 20.36 -17.81 22.93
CA ARG A 395 20.63 -18.17 24.33
C ARG A 395 21.38 -17.09 25.11
N HIS A 396 22.22 -16.29 24.45
CA HIS A 396 22.97 -15.19 25.09
C HIS A 396 22.19 -13.86 25.18
N GLY A 397 20.86 -13.87 25.03
CA GLY A 397 20.03 -12.66 25.16
C GLY A 397 20.20 -11.67 24.00
N GLY A 398 20.84 -12.07 22.90
CA GLY A 398 20.96 -11.26 21.69
C GLY A 398 19.62 -11.15 20.98
N VAL A 399 18.85 -10.11 21.31
CA VAL A 399 17.56 -9.77 20.71
C VAL A 399 17.62 -9.85 19.18
N VAL A 400 16.90 -10.82 18.59
CA VAL A 400 16.80 -11.00 17.14
C VAL A 400 15.73 -10.06 16.57
N GLY A 401 16.04 -8.76 16.49
CA GLY A 401 15.14 -7.79 15.87
C GLY A 401 15.62 -6.34 15.95
N ASN A 402 15.81 -5.71 14.79
CA ASN A 402 16.10 -4.27 14.61
C ASN A 402 17.47 -3.72 15.10
N GLN A 403 18.50 -4.54 15.29
CA GLN A 403 19.86 -4.00 15.46
C GLN A 403 20.46 -3.48 14.14
N PRO A 404 21.36 -2.47 14.19
CA PRO A 404 22.16 -2.01 13.05
C PRO A 404 23.04 -3.16 12.49
N PHE A 405 23.67 -2.93 11.35
CA PHE A 405 24.54 -3.91 10.68
C PHE A 405 25.55 -4.53 11.65
N GLU A 406 25.58 -5.87 11.70
CA GLU A 406 26.43 -6.61 12.63
C GLU A 406 27.59 -7.26 11.89
N TRP A 407 28.79 -6.76 12.16
CA TRP A 407 30.05 -7.32 11.66
C TRP A 407 30.18 -8.84 11.89
N PRO A 408 29.83 -9.41 13.06
CA PRO A 408 29.95 -10.86 13.27
C PRO A 408 29.05 -11.66 12.32
N ARG A 409 27.85 -11.15 12.01
CA ARG A 409 26.92 -11.79 11.09
C ARG A 409 27.46 -11.76 9.65
N LEU A 410 28.01 -10.62 9.23
CA LEU A 410 28.66 -10.50 7.92
C LEU A 410 29.88 -11.42 7.83
N VAL A 411 30.73 -11.45 8.86
CA VAL A 411 31.95 -12.27 8.90
C VAL A 411 31.61 -13.75 8.79
N VAL A 412 30.61 -14.25 9.54
CA VAL A 412 30.14 -15.63 9.38
C VAL A 412 29.65 -15.88 7.96
N TRP A 413 28.91 -14.94 7.37
CA TRP A 413 28.41 -15.06 5.99
C TRP A 413 29.54 -15.10 4.96
N VAL A 414 30.52 -14.20 5.08
CA VAL A 414 31.69 -14.10 4.22
C VAL A 414 32.57 -15.34 4.36
N VAL A 415 32.82 -15.82 5.58
CA VAL A 415 33.60 -17.04 5.83
C VAL A 415 32.91 -18.26 5.20
N VAL A 416 31.59 -18.40 5.38
CA VAL A 416 30.82 -19.47 4.74
C VAL A 416 30.91 -19.36 3.22
N CYS A 417 30.69 -18.19 2.62
CA CYS A 417 30.76 -18.02 1.17
C CYS A 417 32.18 -18.24 0.60
N VAL A 418 33.22 -17.73 1.26
CA VAL A 418 34.62 -17.86 0.81
C VAL A 418 35.09 -19.31 0.91
N ALA A 419 34.76 -20.01 1.99
CA ALA A 419 35.06 -21.44 2.14
C ALA A 419 34.36 -22.33 1.08
N MET A 420 33.31 -21.80 0.44
CA MET A 420 32.48 -22.51 -0.54
C MET A 420 32.91 -22.31 -2.00
N ILE A 421 33.70 -21.29 -2.31
CA ILE A 421 34.23 -21.01 -3.66
C ILE A 421 34.94 -22.22 -4.30
N PRO A 422 35.77 -23.00 -3.57
CA PRO A 422 36.47 -24.16 -4.14
C PRO A 422 35.56 -25.35 -4.51
N ALA A 423 34.30 -25.37 -4.04
CA ALA A 423 33.43 -26.54 -4.17
C ALA A 423 32.68 -26.62 -5.52
N GLY A 424 32.52 -25.51 -6.25
CA GLY A 424 31.77 -25.52 -7.51
C GLY A 424 31.84 -24.25 -8.36
N GLY A 425 32.81 -23.36 -8.14
CA GLY A 425 32.91 -22.08 -8.85
C GLY A 425 31.72 -21.15 -8.60
N LEU A 426 31.55 -20.13 -9.44
CA LEU A 426 30.48 -19.12 -9.32
C LEU A 426 29.07 -19.70 -9.39
N ILE A 427 28.86 -20.73 -10.23
CA ILE A 427 27.56 -21.42 -10.38
C ILE A 427 27.26 -22.25 -9.12
N GLY A 428 28.25 -23.00 -8.60
CA GLY A 428 28.11 -23.72 -7.35
C GLY A 428 27.85 -22.79 -6.16
N LEU A 429 28.55 -21.66 -6.08
CA LEU A 429 28.32 -20.64 -5.06
C LEU A 429 26.88 -20.10 -5.10
N ALA A 430 26.35 -19.81 -6.29
CA ALA A 430 24.97 -19.36 -6.43
C ALA A 430 23.96 -20.43 -5.97
N LEU A 431 24.10 -21.67 -6.42
CA LEU A 431 23.22 -22.79 -6.03
C LEU A 431 23.25 -23.04 -4.52
N VAL A 432 24.45 -23.00 -3.92
CA VAL A 432 24.66 -23.15 -2.48
C VAL A 432 24.05 -22.00 -1.69
N VAL A 433 24.25 -20.76 -2.13
CA VAL A 433 23.66 -19.57 -1.47
C VAL A 433 22.14 -19.65 -1.54
N PHE A 434 21.54 -20.05 -2.66
CA PHE A 434 20.10 -20.24 -2.77
C PHE A 434 19.59 -21.38 -1.87
N MET A 435 20.29 -22.51 -1.78
CA MET A 435 19.93 -23.61 -0.86
C MET A 435 20.03 -23.18 0.60
N ILE A 436 21.08 -22.45 0.99
CA ILE A 436 21.19 -21.89 2.33
C ILE A 436 20.06 -20.88 2.56
N LEU A 437 19.75 -19.98 1.63
CA LEU A 437 18.65 -19.02 1.83
C LEU A 437 17.29 -19.72 1.94
N ALA A 438 17.08 -20.81 1.20
CA ALA A 438 15.87 -21.63 1.29
C ALA A 438 15.76 -22.38 2.62
N LEU A 439 16.88 -22.88 3.16
CA LEU A 439 16.93 -23.69 4.38
C LEU A 439 17.17 -22.88 5.67
N ALA A 440 17.99 -21.84 5.65
CA ALA A 440 18.37 -21.01 6.80
C ALA A 440 17.20 -20.23 7.41
N GLU A 441 16.13 -19.99 6.64
CA GLU A 441 14.90 -19.42 7.19
C GLU A 441 13.92 -20.48 7.75
N PHE A 442 14.33 -21.76 7.92
CA PHE A 442 13.54 -22.78 8.62
C PHE A 442 13.31 -22.51 10.11
N MET A 443 14.13 -21.65 10.72
CA MET A 443 14.02 -21.43 12.14
C MET A 443 12.98 -20.33 12.41
N PRO A 444 11.82 -20.64 13.05
CA PRO A 444 11.26 -19.66 13.97
C PRO A 444 12.43 -19.29 14.87
N THR A 445 12.78 -18.00 14.95
CA THR A 445 13.69 -17.55 16.01
C THR A 445 12.99 -17.92 17.30
N ILE A 446 13.22 -19.12 17.85
CA ILE A 446 12.53 -19.67 19.02
C ILE A 446 12.52 -18.59 20.08
#